data_AF-A0AB39I993-F1
#
_entry.id   AF-A0AB39I993-F1
#
_cell.length_a   1.000
_cell.length_b   1.000
_cell.length_c   1.000
_cell.angle_alpha   90.00
_cell.angle_beta   90.00
_cell.angle_gamma   90.00
#
_symmetry.space_group_name_H-M   'P 1'
#
loop_
_entity.id
_entity.type
_entity.pdbx_description
1 polymer ?
#
loop_
_entity_poly.entity_id
_entity_poly.type
_entity_poly.pdbx_seq_one_letter_code
_entity_poly.pdbx_strand_id
1 'polypeptide(L)'
;MEVTDTLAVQGGNPGLEALLDKLQPLLEGGRLDNLVDLASLLSDLVDLLDAAMVEKLSVQFEQATALSWNLGNAIRLAKAQTRKEIEPPNLYGLLSLLRAPHTRRGMALMLRVLNAIGRQE
;
A
#
# COMPACT_ATOMS: atom_id res chain seq x y z
N MET A 1 -42.97 -35.53 -3.84
CA MET A 1 -42.56 -34.23 -4.37
C MET A 1 -41.42 -33.75 -3.49
N GLU A 2 -40.28 -34.42 -3.64
CA GLU A 2 -39.15 -34.03 -4.49
C GLU A 2 -38.21 -33.12 -3.69
N VAL A 3 -37.24 -33.77 -3.04
CA VAL A 3 -35.81 -33.61 -3.35
C VAL A 3 -35.36 -32.23 -2.89
N THR A 4 -35.10 -32.13 -1.58
CA THR A 4 -33.95 -31.35 -1.13
C THR A 4 -32.75 -31.94 -1.85
N ASP A 5 -32.39 -31.30 -2.96
CA ASP A 5 -31.17 -31.52 -3.72
C ASP A 5 -30.02 -31.15 -2.79
N THR A 6 -29.71 -32.09 -1.90
CA THR A 6 -28.41 -32.22 -1.28
C THR A 6 -27.45 -32.19 -2.44
N LEU A 7 -26.71 -31.08 -2.56
CA LEU A 7 -25.57 -30.92 -3.45
C LEU A 7 -24.61 -32.07 -3.15
N ALA A 8 -24.91 -33.19 -3.78
CA ALA A 8 -24.13 -34.39 -3.75
C ALA A 8 -22.93 -34.04 -4.61
N VAL A 9 -21.89 -33.51 -3.97
CA VAL A 9 -20.51 -33.56 -4.45
C VAL A 9 -20.12 -35.04 -4.45
N GLN A 10 -20.79 -35.86 -5.26
CA GLN A 10 -20.52 -37.28 -5.48
C GLN A 10 -19.60 -37.45 -6.69
N GLY A 11 -18.50 -36.71 -6.63
CA GLY A 11 -17.33 -36.90 -7.45
C GLY A 11 -16.17 -36.38 -6.63
N GLY A 12 -15.59 -37.25 -5.80
CA GLY A 12 -14.45 -36.93 -4.93
C GLY A 12 -13.28 -36.46 -5.77
N ASN A 13 -13.24 -35.15 -6.02
CA ASN A 13 -12.09 -34.49 -6.59
C ASN A 13 -11.18 -34.18 -5.41
N PRO A 14 -10.03 -34.88 -5.28
CA PRO A 14 -9.12 -34.69 -4.15
C PRO A 14 -8.63 -33.24 -4.05
N GLY A 15 -8.63 -32.48 -5.16
CA GLY A 15 -8.33 -31.06 -5.16
C GLY A 15 -9.43 -30.18 -4.54
N LEU A 16 -10.70 -30.57 -4.67
CA LEU A 16 -11.83 -29.85 -4.07
C LEU A 16 -11.90 -30.09 -2.57
N GLU A 17 -11.67 -31.33 -2.12
CA GLU A 17 -11.52 -31.66 -0.70
C GLU A 17 -10.35 -30.91 -0.05
N ALA A 18 -9.18 -30.88 -0.70
CA ALA A 18 -8.02 -30.13 -0.20
C ALA A 18 -8.24 -28.61 -0.13
N LEU A 19 -9.10 -28.05 -1.00
CA LEU A 19 -9.51 -26.64 -0.95
C LEU A 19 -10.53 -26.40 0.18
N LEU A 20 -11.51 -27.30 0.33
CA LEU A 20 -12.51 -27.23 1.40
C LEU A 20 -11.86 -27.31 2.78
N ASP A 21 -10.90 -28.23 2.99
CA ASP A 21 -10.13 -28.32 4.23
C ASP A 21 -9.40 -27.00 4.58
N LYS A 22 -8.92 -26.26 3.56
CA LYS A 22 -8.24 -24.97 3.76
C LYS A 22 -9.20 -23.83 4.05
N LEU A 23 -10.41 -23.89 3.50
CA LEU A 23 -11.45 -22.87 3.68
C LEU A 23 -12.32 -23.15 4.91
N GLN A 24 -12.31 -24.37 5.43
CA GLN A 24 -13.07 -24.81 6.59
C GLN A 24 -12.93 -23.90 7.82
N PRO A 25 -11.73 -23.47 8.26
CA PRO A 25 -11.63 -22.52 9.39
C PRO A 25 -12.24 -21.14 9.10
N LEU A 26 -12.32 -20.72 7.83
CA LEU A 26 -12.95 -19.45 7.43
C LEU A 26 -14.47 -19.59 7.32
N LEU A 27 -14.96 -20.77 6.92
CA LEU A 27 -16.37 -21.15 6.89
C LEU A 27 -16.95 -21.29 8.30
N GLU A 28 -16.28 -22.06 9.17
CA GLU A 28 -16.70 -22.26 10.57
C GLU A 28 -16.72 -20.95 11.36
N GLY A 29 -15.83 -20.01 11.01
CA GLY A 29 -15.78 -18.67 11.60
C GLY A 29 -16.71 -17.65 10.95
N GLY A 30 -17.47 -18.00 9.91
CA GLY A 30 -18.34 -17.06 9.15
C GLY A 30 -17.58 -15.91 8.46
N ARG A 31 -16.26 -16.04 8.28
CA ARG A 31 -15.40 -15.00 7.71
C ARG A 31 -15.26 -15.12 6.19
N LEU A 32 -15.62 -16.27 5.62
CA LEU A 32 -15.60 -16.47 4.18
C LEU A 32 -16.55 -15.48 3.47
N ASP A 33 -17.71 -15.20 4.07
CA ASP A 33 -18.69 -14.25 3.52
C ASP A 33 -18.07 -12.86 3.30
N ASN A 34 -17.26 -12.37 4.26
CA ASN A 34 -16.55 -11.09 4.10
C ASN A 34 -15.53 -11.10 2.95
N LEU A 35 -14.90 -12.25 2.66
CA LEU A 35 -13.98 -12.37 1.53
C LEU A 35 -14.72 -12.41 0.21
N VAL A 36 -15.90 -13.05 0.18
CA VAL A 36 -16.79 -13.07 -0.98
C VAL A 36 -17.33 -11.66 -1.23
N ASP A 37 -17.78 -10.95 -0.19
CA ASP A 37 -18.23 -9.56 -0.27
C ASP A 37 -17.13 -8.63 -0.77
N LEU A 38 -15.90 -8.79 -0.25
CA LEU A 38 -14.75 -8.02 -0.72
C LEU A 38 -14.44 -8.33 -2.19
N ALA A 39 -14.47 -9.59 -2.60
CA ALA A 39 -14.28 -9.98 -3.99
C ALA A 39 -15.37 -9.42 -4.90
N SER A 40 -16.63 -9.38 -4.43
CA SER A 40 -17.74 -8.76 -5.15
C SER A 40 -17.51 -7.26 -5.33
N LEU A 41 -17.16 -6.54 -4.25
CA LEU A 41 -16.87 -5.11 -4.32
C LEU A 41 -15.70 -4.80 -5.26
N LEU A 42 -14.66 -5.63 -5.22
CA LEU A 42 -13.52 -5.51 -6.14
C LEU A 42 -13.92 -5.79 -7.59
N SER A 43 -14.83 -6.74 -7.82
CA SER A 43 -15.39 -7.00 -9.15
C SER A 43 -16.17 -5.80 -9.66
N ASP A 44 -17.08 -5.26 -8.84
CA ASP A 44 -17.85 -4.05 -9.17
C ASP A 44 -16.94 -2.86 -9.47
N LEU A 45 -15.84 -2.73 -8.72
CA LEU A 45 -14.83 -1.71 -8.98
C LEU A 45 -14.15 -1.93 -10.33
N VAL A 46 -13.71 -3.14 -10.65
CA VAL A 46 -13.08 -3.47 -11.93
C VAL A 46 -14.05 -3.23 -13.09
N ASP A 47 -15.32 -3.57 -12.93
CA ASP A 47 -16.35 -3.35 -13.94
C ASP A 47 -16.63 -1.85 -14.19
N LEU A 48 -16.41 -1.00 -13.18
CA LEU A 48 -16.51 0.46 -13.31
C LEU A 48 -15.26 1.09 -13.98
N LEU A 49 -14.11 0.42 -13.96
CA LEU A 49 -12.88 0.93 -14.55
C LEU A 49 -12.91 0.83 -16.07
N ASP A 50 -13.02 1.96 -16.75
CA ASP A 50 -12.77 2.04 -18.19
C ASP A 50 -11.27 2.12 -18.52
N ALA A 51 -10.93 1.96 -19.80
CA ALA A 51 -9.54 1.98 -20.26
C ALA A 51 -8.81 3.30 -19.94
N ALA A 52 -9.51 4.44 -19.99
CA ALA A 52 -8.92 5.74 -19.70
C ALA A 52 -8.64 5.91 -18.19
N MET A 53 -9.48 5.32 -17.33
CA MET A 53 -9.31 5.34 -15.88
C MET A 53 -8.17 4.42 -15.45
N VAL A 54 -8.04 3.24 -16.06
CA VAL A 54 -6.89 2.33 -15.85
C VAL A 54 -5.57 3.03 -16.20
N GLU A 55 -5.50 3.73 -17.32
CA GLU A 55 -4.30 4.48 -17.71
C GLU A 55 -3.95 5.55 -16.67
N LYS A 56 -4.93 6.34 -16.22
CA LYS A 56 -4.73 7.35 -15.17
C LYS A 56 -4.27 6.74 -13.85
N LEU A 57 -4.83 5.60 -13.45
CA LEU A 57 -4.42 4.89 -12.23
C LEU A 57 -3.00 4.35 -12.36
N SER A 58 -2.61 3.84 -13.54
CA SER A 58 -1.23 3.41 -13.79
C SER A 58 -0.26 4.58 -13.63
N VAL A 59 -0.55 5.73 -14.24
CA VAL A 59 0.31 6.92 -14.12
C VAL A 59 0.40 7.39 -12.66
N GLN A 60 -0.71 7.42 -11.94
CA GLN A 60 -0.70 7.78 -10.52
C GLN A 60 0.08 6.78 -9.67
N PHE A 61 -0.07 5.49 -9.95
CA PHE A 61 0.67 4.43 -9.27
C PHE A 61 2.17 4.50 -9.54
N GLU A 62 2.57 4.78 -10.79
CA GLU A 62 3.96 5.02 -11.17
C GLU A 62 4.54 6.21 -10.43
N GLN A 63 3.81 7.34 -10.38
CA GLN A 63 4.23 8.54 -9.66
C GLN A 63 4.38 8.28 -8.16
N ALA A 64 3.42 7.59 -7.53
CA ALA A 64 3.47 7.24 -6.13
C ALA A 64 4.62 6.28 -5.81
N THR A 65 4.85 5.29 -6.67
CA THR A 65 5.96 4.34 -6.55
C THR A 65 7.30 5.04 -6.71
N ALA A 66 7.43 5.92 -7.71
CA ALA A 66 8.64 6.72 -7.92
C ALA A 66 8.94 7.64 -6.73
N LEU A 67 7.92 8.31 -6.19
CA LEU A 67 8.05 9.12 -4.98
C LEU A 67 8.52 8.28 -3.78
N SER A 68 7.88 7.12 -3.58
CA SER A 68 8.22 6.19 -2.51
C SER A 68 9.66 5.67 -2.63
N TRP A 69 10.09 5.34 -3.85
CA TRP A 69 11.46 4.90 -4.14
C TRP A 69 12.48 6.00 -3.83
N ASN A 70 12.22 7.22 -4.29
CA ASN A 70 13.10 8.37 -4.06
C ASN A 70 13.23 8.70 -2.56
N LEU A 71 12.12 8.72 -1.83
CA LEU A 71 12.11 8.90 -0.38
C LEU A 71 12.87 7.78 0.33
N GLY A 72 12.63 6.52 -0.03
CA GLY A 72 13.31 5.37 0.55
C GLY A 72 14.82 5.41 0.33
N ASN A 73 15.27 5.82 -0.86
CA ASN A 73 16.69 6.00 -1.16
C ASN A 73 17.30 7.16 -0.35
N ALA A 74 16.61 8.29 -0.23
CA ALA A 74 17.05 9.42 0.58
C ALA A 74 17.21 9.01 2.07
N ILE A 75 16.25 8.26 2.62
CA ILE A 75 16.33 7.72 3.98
C ILE A 75 17.51 6.75 4.11
N ARG A 76 17.71 5.86 3.13
CA ARG A 76 18.82 4.89 3.15
C ARG A 76 20.17 5.62 3.13
N LEU A 77 20.30 6.65 2.30
CA LEU A 77 21.49 7.50 2.24
C LEU A 77 21.71 8.25 3.56
N ALA A 78 20.67 8.86 4.13
CA ALA A 78 20.77 9.56 5.42
C ALA A 78 21.21 8.61 6.54
N LYS A 79 20.61 7.42 6.64
CA LYS A 79 21.03 6.37 7.59
C LYS A 79 22.49 5.97 7.40
N ALA A 80 22.94 5.82 6.15
CA ALA A 80 24.33 5.49 5.86
C ALA A 80 25.28 6.63 6.27
N GLN A 81 24.88 7.88 6.07
CA GLN A 81 25.65 9.05 6.49
C GLN A 81 25.76 9.12 8.02
N THR A 82 24.65 8.99 8.74
CA THR A 82 24.63 8.99 10.21
C THR A 82 25.46 7.86 10.81
N ARG A 83 25.45 6.67 10.19
CA ARG A 83 26.28 5.53 10.66
C ARG A 83 27.78 5.73 10.47
N LYS A 84 28.20 6.62 9.56
CA LYS A 84 29.61 6.95 9.34
C LYS A 84 30.12 8.02 10.30
N GLU A 85 29.23 8.69 11.03
CA GLU A 85 29.63 9.64 12.08
C GLU A 85 30.20 8.86 13.27
N ILE A 86 31.44 9.19 13.65
CA ILE A 86 32.21 8.48 14.70
C ILE A 86 31.58 8.71 16.07
N GLU A 87 31.00 9.89 16.29
CA GLU A 87 30.32 10.27 17.53
C GLU A 87 28.94 10.85 17.17
N PRO A 88 27.88 10.52 17.92
CA PRO A 88 26.55 11.08 17.67
C PRO A 88 26.58 12.62 17.79
N PRO A 89 25.88 13.34 16.90
CA PRO A 89 25.93 14.79 16.89
C PRO A 89 25.34 15.39 18.17
N ASN A 90 26.09 16.29 18.80
CA ASN A 90 25.60 17.09 19.91
C ASN A 90 24.57 18.15 19.44
N LEU A 91 23.96 18.88 20.37
CA LEU A 91 22.94 19.90 20.06
C LEU A 91 23.42 20.94 19.04
N TYR A 92 24.70 21.35 19.12
CA TYR A 92 25.28 22.28 18.15
C TYR A 92 25.46 21.61 16.77
N GLY A 93 25.87 20.35 16.73
CA GLY A 93 25.94 19.54 15.51
C GLY A 93 24.60 19.48 14.79
N LEU A 94 23.51 19.22 15.52
CA LEU A 94 22.15 19.24 14.97
C LEU A 94 21.77 20.62 14.42
N LEU A 95 22.09 21.70 15.15
CA LEU A 95 21.81 23.06 14.70
C LEU A 95 22.63 23.44 13.44
N SER A 96 23.85 22.91 13.33
CA SER A 96 24.71 23.12 12.16
C SER A 96 24.15 22.47 10.89
N LEU A 97 23.45 21.33 11.01
CA LEU A 97 22.77 20.67 9.89
C LEU A 97 21.67 21.55 9.28
N LEU A 98 20.96 22.34 10.10
CA LEU A 98 19.96 23.30 9.62
C LEU A 98 20.58 24.44 8.80
N ARG A 99 21.86 24.75 9.02
CA ARG A 99 22.59 25.77 8.27
C ARG A 99 23.10 25.24 6.92
N ALA A 100 23.17 23.92 6.74
CA ALA A 100 23.65 23.31 5.51
C ALA A 100 22.78 23.71 4.30
N PRO A 101 23.39 24.05 3.13
CA PRO A 101 22.66 24.55 1.97
C PRO A 101 21.55 23.60 1.48
N HIS A 102 21.80 22.29 1.50
CA HIS A 102 20.84 21.29 1.06
C HIS A 102 19.66 21.13 2.03
N THR A 103 19.91 21.16 3.34
CA THR A 103 18.87 21.16 4.38
C THR A 103 17.97 22.38 4.27
N ARG A 104 18.55 23.57 4.05
CA ARG A 104 17.79 24.81 3.84
C ARG A 104 16.91 24.75 2.59
N ARG A 105 17.42 24.19 1.49
CA ARG A 105 16.62 23.98 0.26
C ARG A 105 15.47 23.00 0.51
N GLY A 106 15.71 21.92 1.25
CA GLY A 106 14.67 20.96 1.65
C GLY A 106 13.58 21.60 2.52
N MET A 107 13.97 22.37 3.53
CA MET A 107 13.03 23.12 4.37
C MET A 107 12.22 24.13 3.56
N ALA A 108 12.87 24.86 2.64
CA ALA A 108 12.17 25.80 1.75
C ALA A 108 11.16 25.09 0.83
N LEU A 109 11.49 23.89 0.35
CA LEU A 109 10.55 23.07 -0.43
C LEU A 109 9.33 22.70 0.42
N MET A 110 9.51 22.17 1.63
CA MET A 110 8.40 21.79 2.51
C MET A 110 7.48 22.98 2.82
N LEU A 111 8.06 24.14 3.16
CA LEU A 111 7.29 25.34 3.41
C LEU A 111 6.51 25.83 2.18
N ARG A 112 7.08 25.69 0.98
CA ARG A 112 6.38 26.03 -0.27
C ARG A 112 5.24 25.06 -0.59
N VAL A 113 5.42 23.76 -0.33
CA VAL A 113 4.35 22.76 -0.48
C VAL A 113 3.20 23.08 0.47
N LEU A 114 3.50 23.34 1.75
CA LEU A 114 2.50 23.74 2.74
C LEU A 114 1.77 25.03 2.32
N ASN A 115 2.51 26.02 1.80
CA ASN A 115 1.92 27.25 1.28
C ASN A 115 1.01 26.99 0.09
N ALA A 116 1.39 26.10 -0.83
CA ALA A 116 0.58 25.78 -2.00
C ALA A 116 -0.73 25.06 -1.60
N ILE A 117 -0.67 24.11 -0.66
CA ILE A 117 -1.86 23.42 -0.14
C ILE A 117 -2.81 24.44 0.52
N GLY A 118 -2.28 25.30 1.40
CA GLY A 118 -3.10 26.32 2.07
C GLY A 118 -3.64 27.44 1.16
N ARG A 119 -3.28 27.46 -0.12
CA ARG A 119 -3.82 28.39 -1.14
C ARG A 119 -4.90 27.77 -2.02
N GLN A 120 -5.09 26.45 -1.93
CA GLN A 120 -6.10 25.72 -2.70
C GLN A 120 -7.47 25.66 -1.97
N GLU A 121 -7.50 26.11 -0.72
CA GLU A 121 -8.71 26.44 0.08
C GLU A 121 -9.06 27.92 -0.09
#